data_AF-A0A2G8RFW0-F1
#
_entry.id   AF-A0A2G8RFW0-F1
#
_cell.length_a   1.000
_cell.length_b   1.000
_cell.length_c   1.000
_cell.angle_alpha   90.00
_cell.angle_beta   90.00
_cell.angle_gamma   90.00
#
_symmetry.space_group_name_H-M   'P 1'
#
loop_
_entity.id
_entity.type
_entity.pdbx_description
1 polymer ?
#
loop_
_entity_poly.entity_id
_entity_poly.type
_entity_poly.pdbx_seq_one_letter_code
_entity_poly.pdbx_strand_id
1 'polypeptide(L)'
;MLRHMYKTPRQYIDALGGYREVAARFGIASTTMHSHLTSGHLPPKLYKACCELSAEKGLPPPHSSLFSFSDLTPSTLVSVDIRQDDAA
;
A
#
# COMPACT_ATOMS: atom_id res chain seq x y z
N MET A 1 14.08 -10.73 -12.00
CA MET A 1 12.67 -10.41 -12.32
C MET A 1 11.78 -11.05 -11.26
N LEU A 2 11.32 -10.30 -10.26
CA LEU A 2 10.34 -10.84 -9.30
C LEU A 2 9.02 -11.08 -10.05
N ARG A 3 8.58 -12.34 -10.13
CA ARG A 3 7.22 -12.66 -10.58
C ARG A 3 6.26 -12.16 -9.51
N HIS A 4 5.57 -11.05 -9.77
CA HIS A 4 4.45 -10.61 -8.94
C HIS A 4 3.36 -11.70 -9.00
N MET A 5 3.10 -12.39 -7.89
CA MET A 5 2.06 -13.45 -7.85
C MET A 5 0.66 -12.88 -8.07
N TYR A 6 0.43 -11.61 -7.72
CA TYR A 6 -0.86 -10.94 -7.88
C TYR A 6 -0.69 -9.72 -8.80
N LYS A 7 -1.45 -9.69 -9.91
CA LYS A 7 -1.42 -8.56 -10.87
C LYS A 7 -2.34 -7.40 -10.46
N THR A 8 -3.37 -7.67 -9.68
CA THR A 8 -4.35 -6.67 -9.25
C THR A 8 -4.70 -6.85 -7.79
N PRO A 9 -5.11 -5.77 -7.08
CA PRO A 9 -5.62 -5.90 -5.73
C PRO A 9 -6.79 -6.86 -5.59
N ARG A 10 -7.65 -6.93 -6.62
CA ARG A 10 -8.78 -7.86 -6.64
C ARG A 10 -8.32 -9.32 -6.53
N GLN A 11 -7.33 -9.73 -7.34
CA GLN A 11 -6.78 -11.09 -7.26
C GLN A 11 -6.20 -11.41 -5.88
N TYR A 12 -5.51 -10.45 -5.27
CA TYR A 12 -4.97 -10.62 -3.93
C TYR A 12 -6.07 -10.74 -2.86
N ILE A 13 -7.09 -9.87 -2.91
CA ILE A 13 -8.22 -9.91 -1.98
C ILE A 13 -9.06 -11.18 -2.16
N ASP A 14 -9.23 -11.67 -3.39
CA ASP A 14 -9.92 -12.93 -3.66
C ASP A 14 -9.13 -14.12 -3.09
N ALA A 15 -7.80 -14.13 -3.21
CA ALA A 15 -6.93 -15.14 -2.60
C ALA A 15 -7.00 -15.15 -1.06
N LEU A 16 -7.22 -13.99 -0.44
CA LEU A 16 -7.42 -13.86 1.00
C LEU A 16 -8.79 -14.36 1.50
N GLY A 17 -9.69 -14.83 0.63
CA GLY A 17 -11.05 -15.26 1.00
C GLY A 17 -12.16 -14.27 0.58
N GLY A 18 -11.79 -13.22 -0.17
CA GLY A 18 -12.72 -12.29 -0.79
C GLY A 18 -12.96 -11.02 0.02
N TYR A 19 -13.49 -10.00 -0.68
CA TYR A 19 -13.58 -8.64 -0.17
C TYR A 19 -14.45 -8.48 1.09
N ARG A 20 -15.44 -9.36 1.31
CA ARG A 20 -16.32 -9.29 2.49
C ARG A 20 -15.59 -9.70 3.78
N GLU A 21 -14.83 -10.78 3.73
CA GLU A 21 -14.05 -11.29 4.87
C GLU A 21 -12.95 -10.29 5.23
N VAL A 22 -12.25 -9.80 4.21
CA VAL A 22 -11.21 -8.79 4.34
C VAL A 22 -11.77 -7.47 4.87
N ALA A 23 -12.91 -7.00 4.37
CA ALA A 23 -13.55 -5.77 4.87
C ALA A 23 -13.97 -5.89 6.35
N ALA A 24 -14.51 -7.04 6.75
CA ALA A 24 -14.86 -7.31 8.14
C ALA A 24 -13.63 -7.31 9.07
N ARG A 25 -12.53 -7.94 8.63
CA ARG A 25 -11.24 -7.95 9.36
C ARG A 25 -10.65 -6.56 9.54
N PHE A 26 -10.79 -5.69 8.55
CA PHE A 26 -10.26 -4.32 8.62
C PHE A 26 -11.23 -3.31 9.24
N GLY A 27 -12.44 -3.74 9.63
CA GLY A 27 -13.45 -2.84 10.18
C GLY A 27 -13.89 -1.75 9.22
N ILE A 28 -13.80 -1.98 7.90
CA ILE A 28 -14.23 -1.01 6.88
C ILE A 28 -15.49 -1.49 6.17
N ALA A 29 -16.28 -0.54 5.67
CA ALA A 29 -17.45 -0.89 4.87
C ALA A 29 -17.04 -1.65 3.59
N SER A 30 -17.84 -2.65 3.23
CA SER A 30 -17.65 -3.43 2.01
C SER A 30 -17.71 -2.58 0.74
N THR A 31 -18.52 -1.52 0.75
CA THR A 31 -18.58 -0.51 -0.32
C THR A 31 -17.29 0.27 -0.45
N THR A 32 -16.66 0.66 0.66
CA THR A 32 -15.34 1.33 0.67
C THR A 32 -14.27 0.41 0.11
N MET A 33 -14.26 -0.87 0.52
CA MET A 33 -13.35 -1.87 -0.05
C MET A 33 -13.59 -2.03 -1.56
N HIS A 34 -14.85 -2.09 -1.99
CA HIS A 34 -15.20 -2.18 -3.40
C HIS A 34 -14.68 -0.98 -4.20
N SER A 35 -14.81 0.25 -3.70
CA SER A 35 -14.27 1.44 -4.34
C SER A 35 -12.75 1.37 -4.51
N HIS A 36 -12.01 0.92 -3.49
CA HIS A 36 -10.55 0.74 -3.57
C HIS A 36 -10.15 -0.35 -4.58
N LEU A 37 -10.93 -1.44 -4.66
CA LEU A 37 -10.72 -2.48 -5.67
C LEU A 37 -10.98 -1.98 -7.08
N THR A 38 -12.02 -1.17 -7.28
CA THR A 38 -12.35 -0.55 -8.57
C THR A 38 -11.33 0.51 -8.98
N SER A 39 -10.77 1.26 -8.04
CA SER A 39 -9.69 2.21 -8.31
C SER A 39 -8.34 1.53 -8.59
N GLY A 40 -8.24 0.22 -8.41
CA GLY A 40 -7.03 -0.56 -8.71
C GLY A 40 -5.90 -0.41 -7.69
N HIS A 41 -6.14 0.26 -6.56
CA HIS A 41 -5.15 0.49 -5.51
C HIS A 41 -5.76 0.37 -4.11
N LEU A 42 -5.06 -0.35 -3.23
CA LEU A 42 -5.43 -0.43 -1.81
C LEU A 42 -4.85 0.73 -1.01
N PRO A 43 -5.54 1.17 0.05
CA PRO A 43 -5.01 2.21 0.92
C PRO A 43 -3.81 1.67 1.74
N PRO A 44 -2.73 2.45 1.87
CA PRO A 44 -1.45 1.99 2.42
C PRO A 44 -1.55 1.63 3.91
N LYS A 45 -2.48 2.23 4.65
CA LYS A 45 -2.81 1.87 6.03
C LYS A 45 -3.22 0.40 6.21
N LEU A 46 -3.70 -0.25 5.15
CA LEU A 46 -4.08 -1.67 5.18
C LEU A 46 -2.90 -2.60 4.89
N TYR A 47 -1.74 -2.09 4.49
CA TYR A 47 -0.57 -2.93 4.13
C TYR A 47 -0.17 -3.86 5.26
N LYS A 48 -0.01 -3.31 6.48
CA LYS A 48 0.37 -4.09 7.66
C LYS A 48 -0.64 -5.20 7.96
N ALA A 49 -1.91 -4.84 8.00
CA ALA A 49 -2.99 -5.78 8.30
C ALA A 49 -3.14 -6.85 7.19
N CYS A 50 -2.88 -6.49 5.93
CA CYS A 50 -2.79 -7.43 4.81
C CYS A 50 -1.63 -8.41 4.96
N CYS A 51 -0.45 -7.96 5.39
CA CYS A 51 0.70 -8.83 5.67
C CYS A 51 0.42 -9.81 6.81
N GLU A 52 -0.19 -9.33 7.89
CA GLU A 52 -0.60 -10.17 9.03
C GLU A 52 -1.62 -11.23 8.59
N LEU A 53 -2.66 -10.83 7.86
CA LEU A 53 -3.67 -11.75 7.35
C LEU A 53 -3.09 -12.77 6.35
N SER A 54 -2.12 -12.36 5.53
CA SER A 54 -1.42 -13.28 4.63
C SER A 54 -0.62 -14.32 5.41
N ALA A 55 0.11 -13.89 6.46
CA ALA A 55 0.84 -14.79 7.33
C ALA A 55 -0.07 -15.80 8.04
N GLU A 56 -1.23 -15.34 8.53
CA GLU A 56 -2.24 -16.22 9.14
C GLU A 56 -2.78 -17.26 8.15
N LYS A 57 -2.97 -16.89 6.88
CA LYS A 57 -3.48 -17.81 5.84
C LYS A 57 -2.38 -18.61 5.13
N GLY A 58 -1.11 -18.46 5.53
CA GLY A 58 0.03 -19.10 4.86
C GLY A 58 0.24 -18.63 3.42
N LEU A 59 -0.24 -17.43 3.09
CA LEU A 59 -0.09 -16.80 1.78
C LEU A 59 1.15 -15.92 1.75
N PRO A 60 1.78 -15.76 0.57
CA PRO A 60 2.91 -14.85 0.42
C PRO A 60 2.45 -13.40 0.66
N PRO A 61 3.29 -12.56 1.29
CA PRO A 61 2.95 -11.18 1.57
C PRO A 61 2.66 -10.41 0.28
N PRO A 62 1.72 -9.46 0.30
CA PRO A 62 1.40 -8.67 -0.88
C PRO A 62 2.56 -7.74 -1.23
N HIS A 63 2.70 -7.46 -2.52
CA HIS A 63 3.68 -6.48 -2.98
C HIS A 63 3.20 -5.05 -2.69
N SER A 64 4.12 -4.16 -2.31
CA SER A 64 3.83 -2.76 -2.01
C SER A 64 3.19 -2.01 -3.18
N SER A 65 3.45 -2.42 -4.43
CA SER A 65 2.84 -1.83 -5.64
C SER A 65 1.32 -2.01 -5.74
N LEU A 66 0.71 -2.89 -4.94
CA LEU A 66 -0.75 -3.04 -4.86
C LEU A 66 -1.40 -1.93 -4.02
N PHE A 67 -0.59 -1.14 -3.32
CA PHE A 67 -1.02 -0.09 -2.41
C PHE A 67 -0.63 1.26 -2.97
N SER A 68 -1.55 2.23 -2.88
CA SER A 68 -1.26 3.62 -3.22
C SER A 68 -0.65 4.30 -2.00
N PHE A 69 0.67 4.19 -1.83
CA PHE A 69 1.38 5.15 -1.00
C PHE A 69 1.32 6.47 -1.75
N SER A 70 0.49 7.41 -1.31
CA SER A 70 0.62 8.77 -1.84
C SER A 70 2.05 9.17 -1.59
N ASP A 71 2.79 9.36 -2.67
CA ASP A 71 4.11 9.96 -2.63
C ASP A 71 3.90 11.30 -1.93
N LEU A 72 4.32 11.37 -0.67
CA LEU A 72 4.86 12.62 -0.17
C LEU A 72 6.05 12.85 -1.09
N THR A 73 5.80 13.57 -2.19
CA THR A 73 6.86 14.19 -2.97
C THR A 73 7.82 14.76 -1.94
N PRO A 74 9.12 14.41 -1.95
CA PRO A 74 10.06 15.16 -1.16
C PRO A 74 9.93 16.59 -1.68
N SER A 75 9.18 17.42 -0.95
CA SER A 75 9.10 18.84 -1.17
C SER A 75 10.53 19.29 -1.06
N THR A 76 11.12 19.54 -2.23
CA THR A 76 12.37 20.21 -2.52
C THR A 76 13.18 20.47 -1.26
N LEU A 77 14.21 19.66 -1.03
CA LEU A 77 15.35 20.12 -0.25
C LEU A 77 15.80 21.41 -0.93
N VAL A 78 15.41 22.54 -0.35
CA VAL A 78 16.00 23.83 -0.69
C VAL A 78 17.47 23.64 -0.34
N SER A 79 18.33 23.61 -1.35
CA SER A 79 19.76 23.77 -1.14
C SER A 79 19.93 25.08 -0.36
N VAL A 80 20.22 24.96 0.93
CA VAL A 80 20.75 26.07 1.70
C VAL A 80 22.15 26.27 1.15
N ASP A 81 22.31 27.22 0.24
CA ASP A 81 23.61 27.74 -0.14
C ASP A 81 24.13 28.48 1.09
N ILE A 82 24.79 27.74 1.99
CA ILE A 82 25.56 28.32 3.09
C ILE A 82 26.75 29.00 2.41
N ARG A 83 26.57 30.29 2.11
CA ARG A 83 27.63 31.16 1.64
C ARG A 83 28.64 31.35 2.77
N GLN A 84 29.66 30.51 2.77
CA GLN A 84 30.84 30.64 3.62
C GLN A 84 31.76 31.67 2.96
N ASP A 85 31.68 32.92 3.40
CA ASP A 85 32.71 33.94 3.14
C ASP A 85 33.17 34.48 4.50
N ASP A 86 34.23 33.84 4.98
CA ASP A 86 35.14 34.33 6.00
C ASP A 86 36.20 35.15 5.26
N ALA A 87 36.33 36.45 5.54
CA ALA A 87 37.57 37.24 5.49
C ALA A 87 37.28 38.75 5.38
N ALA A 88 37.42 39.45 6.51
CA ALA A 88 38.23 40.68 6.63
C ALA A 88 38.30 41.12 8.10
#